data_AF-A0A924Z7Z0-F1
#
_entry.id   AF-A0A924Z7Z0-F1
#
_cell.length_a   1.000
_cell.length_b   1.000
_cell.length_c   1.000
_cell.angle_alpha   90.00
_cell.angle_beta   90.00
_cell.angle_gamma   90.00
#
_symmetry.space_group_name_H-M   'P 1'
#
loop_
_entity.id
_entity.type
_entity.pdbx_description
1 polymer ?
#
loop_
_entity_poly.entity_id
_entity_poly.type
_entity_poly.pdbx_seq_one_letter_code
_entity_poly.pdbx_strand_id
1 'polypeptide(L)'
;MKASRADAFRLAADGDGVAIEFGQRDIAATTLTITLTDRVVLDHESARRLLHGLREALARRAPTLAGAEAGAAEDSFTGPTGAGAVPLNLPPDRAGEASARLLERIRELGAPFQHERSFRLSASGLQGNRFLASLNVADLGPQAVDRALAITRELGMPADAQIDARQHFGTAHCLHFGYEVAAAGVLCKLYLERQVPADEAARAAADGASVPLHLAYKWDMDSGRHVVTRYDWFPGLTAQAIAARLQALYTSAADAEAAGIAIDSLSLAAARTTSLQYLEVHEPDNGRHSFDLNLYDADLTVRDLLPMLLRMRDLYGIRPGQMQALVDQVRARALGHLAGGVHRDGRGFFNVYYGVTGYPRFAARLG
;
A
#
# COMPACT_ATOMS: atom_id res chain seq x y z
N MET A 1 8.06 -41.75 23.98
CA MET A 1 9.07 -41.04 23.14
C MET A 1 9.63 -39.89 23.95
N LYS A 2 10.96 -39.75 24.05
CA LYS A 2 11.58 -38.52 24.55
C LYS A 2 11.30 -37.42 23.53
N ALA A 3 10.65 -36.33 23.93
CA ALA A 3 10.42 -35.19 23.04
C ALA A 3 11.74 -34.41 22.88
N SER A 4 12.29 -34.36 21.68
CA SER A 4 13.32 -33.37 21.33
C SER A 4 12.63 -32.01 21.17
N ARG A 5 13.22 -30.97 21.75
CA ARG A 5 12.72 -29.60 21.62
C ARG A 5 13.65 -28.87 20.65
N ALA A 6 13.14 -28.55 19.46
CA ALA A 6 13.83 -27.70 18.50
C ALA A 6 13.51 -26.23 18.79
N ASP A 7 14.51 -25.36 18.68
CA ASP A 7 14.38 -23.91 18.83
C ASP A 7 14.90 -23.13 17.60
N ALA A 8 15.35 -23.86 16.59
CA ALA A 8 15.65 -23.35 15.26
C ALA A 8 15.06 -24.28 14.20
N PHE A 9 14.69 -23.70 13.05
CA PHE A 9 14.32 -24.48 11.87
C PHE A 9 14.72 -23.77 10.59
N ARG A 10 14.90 -24.55 9.52
CA ARG A 10 15.11 -24.07 8.16
C ARG A 10 14.13 -24.76 7.23
N LEU A 11 13.57 -23.99 6.30
CA LEU A 11 12.75 -24.51 5.21
C LEU A 11 13.55 -24.44 3.91
N ALA A 12 13.56 -25.54 3.18
CA ALA A 12 14.05 -25.60 1.81
C ALA A 12 12.96 -26.22 0.94
N ALA A 13 12.75 -25.63 -0.24
CA ALA A 13 11.90 -26.20 -1.27
C ALA A 13 12.79 -26.61 -2.43
N ASP A 14 12.67 -27.86 -2.86
CA ASP A 14 13.26 -28.37 -4.11
C ASP A 14 12.13 -28.88 -5.01
N GLY A 15 12.46 -29.35 -6.21
CA GLY A 15 11.48 -29.84 -7.18
C GLY A 15 10.66 -31.03 -6.69
N ASP A 16 11.12 -31.73 -5.64
CA ASP A 16 10.54 -32.99 -5.16
C ASP A 16 9.74 -32.81 -3.85
N GLY A 17 9.85 -31.66 -3.17
CA GLY A 17 9.04 -31.38 -1.99
C GLY A 17 9.51 -30.21 -1.12
N VAL A 18 9.09 -30.23 0.14
CA VAL A 18 9.46 -29.27 1.17
C VAL A 18 10.24 -30.00 2.26
N ALA A 19 11.51 -29.64 2.41
CA ALA A 19 12.34 -30.09 3.53
C ALA A 19 12.25 -29.10 4.70
N ILE A 20 11.97 -29.64 5.88
CA ILE A 20 12.00 -28.92 7.16
C ILE A 20 13.15 -29.50 7.97
N GLU A 21 14.17 -28.70 8.21
CA GLU A 21 15.31 -29.06 9.05
C GLU A 21 15.11 -28.40 10.41
N PHE A 22 15.12 -29.19 11.48
CA PHE A 22 15.03 -28.72 12.85
C PHE A 22 16.42 -28.77 13.49
N GLY A 23 16.70 -27.80 14.36
CA GLY A 23 17.96 -27.75 15.07
C GLY A 23 17.84 -27.15 16.45
N GLN A 24 18.98 -27.19 17.15
CA GLN A 24 19.18 -26.56 18.44
C GLN A 24 20.26 -25.49 18.32
N ARG A 25 19.97 -24.30 18.84
CA ARG A 25 20.96 -23.22 18.96
C ARG A 25 21.95 -23.58 20.07
N ASP A 26 23.24 -23.55 19.77
CA ASP A 26 24.27 -23.53 20.79
C ASP A 26 24.58 -22.07 21.16
N ILE A 27 24.19 -21.69 22.37
CA ILE A 27 24.30 -20.30 22.87
C ILE A 27 25.67 -20.07 23.54
N ALA A 28 26.53 -21.10 23.65
CA ALA A 28 27.82 -20.98 24.34
C ALA A 28 28.92 -20.26 23.55
N ALA A 29 28.70 -19.95 22.26
CA ALA A 29 29.72 -19.35 21.39
C ALA A 29 29.40 -17.90 21.00
N THR A 30 30.45 -17.09 20.79
CA THR A 30 30.40 -15.73 20.19
C THR A 30 29.89 -15.71 18.75
N THR A 31 29.55 -16.88 18.19
CA THR A 31 28.94 -17.05 16.87
C THR A 31 27.79 -18.04 17.00
N LEU A 32 26.59 -17.61 16.62
CA LEU A 32 25.39 -18.47 16.67
C LEU A 32 25.62 -19.71 15.80
N THR A 33 25.77 -20.87 16.43
CA THR A 33 25.91 -22.15 15.73
C THR A 33 24.63 -22.95 15.90
N ILE A 34 24.01 -23.35 14.79
CA ILE A 34 22.80 -24.18 14.80
C ILE A 34 23.21 -25.59 14.45
N THR A 35 23.04 -26.51 15.40
CA THR A 35 23.20 -27.94 15.12
C THR A 35 21.87 -28.47 14.60
N LEU A 36 21.82 -28.87 13.33
CA LEU A 36 20.64 -29.53 12.76
C LEU A 36 20.52 -30.93 13.37
N THR A 37 19.39 -31.21 14.02
CA THR A 37 19.14 -32.48 14.71
C THR A 37 18.25 -33.40 13.90
N ASP A 38 17.32 -32.84 13.11
CA ASP A 38 16.31 -33.60 12.40
C ASP A 38 16.01 -32.98 11.04
N ARG A 39 15.72 -33.81 10.04
CA ARG A 39 15.24 -33.38 8.73
C ARG A 39 14.00 -34.18 8.35
N VAL A 40 12.92 -33.47 8.04
CA VAL A 40 11.67 -34.03 7.57
C VAL A 40 11.43 -33.55 6.14
N VAL A 41 11.31 -34.47 5.20
CA VAL A 41 10.95 -34.15 3.81
C VAL A 41 9.48 -34.50 3.61
N LEU A 42 8.73 -33.54 3.11
CA LEU A 42 7.30 -33.65 2.86
C LEU A 42 7.03 -33.44 1.38
N ASP A 43 6.13 -34.23 0.81
CA ASP A 43 5.54 -33.87 -0.46
C ASP A 43 4.68 -32.58 -0.29
N HIS A 44 4.30 -31.98 -1.41
CA HIS A 44 3.57 -30.72 -1.45
C HIS A 44 2.20 -30.78 -0.73
N GLU A 45 1.51 -31.92 -0.79
CA GLU A 45 0.20 -32.08 -0.16
C GLU A 45 0.35 -32.26 1.36
N SER A 46 1.30 -33.07 1.79
CA SER A 46 1.66 -33.27 3.19
C SER A 46 2.15 -31.97 3.84
N ALA A 47 2.93 -31.15 3.13
CA ALA A 47 3.35 -29.83 3.60
C ALA A 47 2.17 -28.87 3.81
N ARG A 48 1.18 -28.88 2.91
CA ARG A 48 -0.05 -28.09 3.06
C ARG A 48 -0.89 -28.54 4.25
N ARG A 49 -1.03 -29.86 4.45
CA ARG A 49 -1.75 -30.45 5.59
C ARG A 49 -1.05 -30.10 6.92
N LEU A 50 0.28 -30.17 6.96
CA LEU A 50 1.07 -29.76 8.13
C LEU A 50 0.85 -28.29 8.46
N LEU A 51 0.90 -27.40 7.47
CA LEU A 51 0.65 -25.96 7.67
C LEU A 51 -0.75 -25.70 8.25
N HIS A 52 -1.77 -26.41 7.74
CA HIS A 52 -3.13 -26.31 8.28
C HIS A 52 -3.20 -26.76 9.74
N GLY A 53 -2.66 -27.94 10.06
CA GLY A 53 -2.64 -28.46 11.43
C GLY A 53 -1.87 -27.56 12.41
N LEU A 54 -0.75 -26.97 11.98
CA LEU A 54 0.02 -26.00 12.79
C LEU A 54 -0.80 -24.74 13.09
N ARG A 55 -1.52 -24.19 12.10
CA ARG A 55 -2.40 -23.03 12.30
C ARG A 55 -3.50 -23.33 13.31
N GLU A 56 -4.15 -24.47 13.20
CA GLU A 56 -5.18 -24.88 14.17
C GLU A 56 -4.61 -25.12 15.58
N ALA A 57 -3.42 -25.72 15.68
CA ALA A 57 -2.76 -25.95 16.96
C ALA A 57 -2.37 -24.63 17.66
N LEU A 58 -1.87 -23.65 16.89
CA LEU A 58 -1.51 -22.32 17.40
C LEU A 58 -2.75 -21.51 17.78
N ALA A 59 -3.81 -21.54 16.96
CA ALA A 59 -5.08 -20.88 17.27
C ALA A 59 -5.69 -21.40 18.60
N ARG A 60 -5.58 -22.70 18.86
CA ARG A 60 -6.00 -23.32 20.13
C ARG A 60 -5.15 -22.90 21.33
N ARG A 61 -3.90 -22.47 21.13
CA ARG A 61 -2.98 -22.02 22.19
C ARG A 61 -2.93 -20.50 22.41
N ALA A 62 -3.47 -19.72 21.48
CA ALA A 62 -3.50 -18.26 21.53
C ALA A 62 -4.04 -17.63 22.84
N PRO A 63 -4.99 -18.24 23.60
CA PRO A 63 -5.42 -17.68 24.90
C PRO A 63 -4.34 -17.77 26.00
N THR A 64 -3.28 -18.55 25.81
CA THR A 64 -2.29 -18.91 26.86
C THR A 64 -0.92 -18.24 26.65
N LEU A 65 -0.64 -17.71 25.45
CA LEU A 65 0.66 -17.13 25.10
C LEU A 65 0.78 -15.62 25.41
N ALA A 66 -0.33 -14.95 25.71
CA ALA A 66 -0.36 -13.53 26.09
C ALA A 66 0.40 -13.21 27.39
N GLY A 67 0.79 -14.23 28.18
CA GLY A 67 1.54 -14.08 29.43
C GLY A 67 3.04 -14.39 29.35
N ALA A 68 3.58 -14.89 28.23
CA ALA A 68 4.94 -15.47 28.20
C ALA A 68 5.93 -14.82 27.22
N GLU A 69 5.51 -13.89 26.36
CA GLU A 69 6.37 -13.29 25.33
C GLU A 69 7.03 -11.96 25.77
N ALA A 70 7.49 -11.90 27.01
CA ALA A 70 8.39 -10.85 27.49
C ALA A 70 9.81 -11.43 27.63
N GLY A 71 10.52 -11.54 26.51
CA GLY A 71 11.95 -11.86 26.51
C GLY A 71 12.36 -12.90 25.48
N ALA A 72 12.56 -12.47 24.23
CA ALA A 72 13.54 -13.02 23.28
C ALA A 72 13.35 -12.34 21.92
N ALA A 73 13.87 -11.14 21.77
CA ALA A 73 14.14 -10.54 20.47
C ALA A 73 15.65 -10.57 20.27
N GLU A 74 16.13 -11.22 19.22
CA GLU A 74 17.24 -10.77 18.37
C GLU A 74 17.54 -11.79 17.24
N ASP A 75 17.64 -11.23 16.03
CA ASP A 75 18.35 -11.65 14.81
C ASP A 75 18.30 -13.11 14.29
N SER A 76 17.81 -13.26 13.06
CA SER A 76 18.71 -13.26 11.88
C SER A 76 17.98 -13.62 10.56
N PHE A 77 18.29 -12.82 9.54
CA PHE A 77 17.97 -13.01 8.12
C PHE A 77 18.88 -14.07 7.49
N THR A 78 18.38 -14.80 6.47
CA THR A 78 18.95 -14.90 5.10
C THR A 78 18.25 -16.00 4.29
N GLY A 79 17.81 -15.69 3.06
CA GLY A 79 17.28 -16.66 2.09
C GLY A 79 16.62 -15.99 0.87
N PRO A 80 16.75 -16.53 -0.36
CA PRO A 80 16.94 -15.74 -1.57
C PRO A 80 15.64 -15.23 -2.23
N THR A 81 15.82 -14.11 -2.94
CA THR A 81 14.93 -13.49 -3.91
C THR A 81 14.57 -14.44 -5.05
N GLY A 82 13.29 -14.79 -5.16
CA GLY A 82 12.68 -15.50 -6.27
C GLY A 82 11.48 -14.75 -6.84
N ALA A 83 11.31 -14.85 -8.15
CA ALA A 83 10.38 -14.08 -8.96
C ALA A 83 8.90 -14.15 -8.53
N GLY A 84 8.21 -13.02 -8.61
CA GLY A 84 6.83 -12.94 -9.11
C GLY A 84 5.70 -13.68 -8.36
N ALA A 85 5.90 -14.21 -7.15
CA ALA A 85 4.78 -14.72 -6.36
C ALA A 85 4.06 -13.56 -5.66
N VAL A 86 2.78 -13.37 -5.96
CA VAL A 86 1.86 -12.45 -5.25
C VAL A 86 1.67 -12.95 -3.82
N PRO A 87 2.06 -12.22 -2.75
CA PRO A 87 1.68 -12.60 -1.41
C PRO A 87 0.77 -11.52 -0.82
N LEU A 88 -0.52 -11.85 -0.83
CA LEU A 88 -1.57 -11.59 0.17
C LEU A 88 -2.87 -12.16 -0.42
N ASN A 89 -2.90 -13.47 -0.65
CA ASN A 89 -4.19 -14.16 -0.78
C ASN A 89 -4.75 -14.29 0.64
N LEU A 90 -5.52 -13.29 1.06
CA LEU A 90 -6.72 -13.61 1.82
C LEU A 90 -7.55 -14.60 0.96
N PRO A 91 -8.30 -15.53 1.57
CA PRO A 91 -9.09 -16.52 0.83
C PRO A 91 -9.92 -15.84 -0.28
N PRO A 92 -10.29 -16.56 -1.36
CA PRO A 92 -11.16 -16.02 -2.40
C PRO A 92 -12.50 -15.66 -1.77
N ASP A 93 -12.60 -14.43 -1.30
CA ASP A 93 -13.83 -13.79 -0.91
C ASP A 93 -14.29 -12.92 -2.08
N ARG A 94 -15.51 -12.39 -1.95
CA ARG A 94 -16.11 -11.46 -2.91
C ARG A 94 -15.19 -10.28 -3.27
N ALA A 95 -14.28 -9.92 -2.38
CA ALA A 95 -13.35 -8.83 -2.59
C ALA A 95 -12.19 -9.24 -3.52
N GLY A 96 -11.67 -10.46 -3.36
CA GLY A 96 -10.75 -11.06 -4.33
C GLY A 96 -11.32 -11.09 -5.75
N GLU A 97 -12.57 -11.51 -5.91
CA GLU A 97 -13.26 -11.57 -7.21
C GLU A 97 -13.46 -10.19 -7.85
N ALA A 98 -13.91 -9.20 -7.08
CA ALA A 98 -14.13 -7.84 -7.60
C ALA A 98 -12.80 -7.18 -8.04
N SER A 99 -11.72 -7.41 -7.28
CA SER A 99 -10.38 -6.92 -7.62
C SER A 99 -9.86 -7.53 -8.93
N ALA A 100 -10.05 -8.85 -9.09
CA ALA A 100 -9.66 -9.57 -10.30
C ALA A 100 -10.45 -9.12 -11.52
N ARG A 101 -11.77 -8.92 -11.36
CA ARG A 101 -12.65 -8.43 -12.42
C ARG A 101 -12.27 -7.03 -12.89
N LEU A 102 -11.93 -6.10 -11.98
CA LEU A 102 -11.45 -4.78 -12.37
C LEU A 102 -10.15 -4.88 -13.18
N LEU A 103 -9.19 -5.68 -12.74
CA LEU A 103 -7.93 -5.88 -13.47
C LEU A 103 -8.14 -6.53 -14.84
N GLU A 104 -9.07 -7.47 -14.97
CA GLU A 104 -9.45 -8.08 -16.24
C GLU A 104 -10.02 -7.02 -17.20
N ARG A 105 -10.98 -6.22 -16.75
CA ARG A 105 -11.54 -5.12 -17.55
C ARG A 105 -10.51 -4.10 -17.99
N ILE A 106 -9.55 -3.76 -17.12
CA ILE A 106 -8.44 -2.87 -17.48
C ILE A 106 -7.56 -3.50 -18.56
N ARG A 107 -7.27 -4.81 -18.49
CA ARG A 107 -6.50 -5.51 -19.53
C ARG A 107 -7.24 -5.55 -20.86
N GLU A 108 -8.56 -5.72 -20.85
CA GLU A 108 -9.42 -5.68 -22.05
C GLU A 108 -9.42 -4.32 -22.74
N LEU A 109 -9.00 -3.24 -22.06
CA LEU A 109 -8.76 -1.96 -22.73
C LEU A 109 -7.62 -2.04 -23.77
N GLY A 110 -6.75 -3.06 -23.70
CA GLY A 110 -5.65 -3.26 -24.64
C GLY A 110 -4.59 -2.15 -24.59
N ALA A 111 -4.66 -1.26 -23.60
CA ALA A 111 -3.69 -0.20 -23.37
C ALA A 111 -2.65 -0.63 -22.31
N PRO A 112 -1.38 -0.20 -22.43
CA PRO A 112 -0.41 -0.39 -21.37
C PRO A 112 -0.85 0.33 -20.10
N PHE A 113 -0.61 -0.30 -18.95
CA PHE A 113 -0.89 0.32 -17.65
C PHE A 113 0.24 0.06 -16.66
N GLN A 114 0.37 0.96 -15.70
CA GLN A 114 1.14 0.75 -14.48
C GLN A 114 0.23 0.18 -13.40
N HIS A 115 0.77 -0.72 -12.59
CA HIS A 115 0.11 -1.32 -11.44
C HIS A 115 0.96 -1.09 -10.20
N GLU A 116 0.37 -0.44 -9.21
CA GLU A 116 0.99 -0.11 -7.93
C GLU A 116 0.15 -0.70 -6.79
N ARG A 117 0.83 -1.33 -5.82
CA ARG A 117 0.15 -1.86 -4.63
C ARG A 117 0.20 -0.84 -3.51
N SER A 118 -0.73 -0.95 -2.56
CA SER A 118 -0.64 -0.19 -1.32
C SER A 118 -1.18 -0.96 -0.14
N PHE A 119 -0.86 -0.47 1.05
CA PHE A 119 -1.54 -0.88 2.28
C PHE A 119 -1.98 0.35 3.07
N ARG A 120 -3.05 0.22 3.86
CA ARG A 120 -3.50 1.23 4.82
C ARG A 120 -3.25 0.75 6.24
N LEU A 121 -2.76 1.64 7.09
CA LEU A 121 -2.89 1.52 8.54
C LEU A 121 -3.87 2.55 9.07
N SER A 122 -4.74 2.14 9.97
CA SER A 122 -5.57 3.01 10.80
C SER A 122 -6.00 2.26 12.05
N ALA A 123 -6.75 2.90 12.94
CA ALA A 123 -7.35 2.26 14.11
C ALA A 123 -8.24 1.04 13.76
N SER A 124 -8.68 0.91 12.50
CA SER A 124 -9.44 -0.26 12.03
C SER A 124 -8.58 -1.47 11.67
N GLY A 125 -7.25 -1.32 11.65
CA GLY A 125 -6.31 -2.38 11.34
C GLY A 125 -5.44 -2.08 10.10
N LEU A 126 -4.77 -3.15 9.63
CA LEU A 126 -3.93 -3.17 8.45
C LEU A 126 -4.70 -3.73 7.26
N GLN A 127 -4.79 -2.98 6.15
CA GLN A 127 -5.53 -3.36 4.95
C GLN A 127 -4.56 -3.43 3.75
N GLY A 128 -4.26 -4.63 3.27
CA GLY A 128 -3.28 -4.87 2.19
C GLY A 128 -3.86 -5.18 0.81
N ASN A 129 -5.18 -5.35 0.69
CA ASN A 129 -5.86 -5.65 -0.58
C ASN A 129 -6.24 -4.35 -1.29
N ARG A 130 -5.21 -3.61 -1.73
CA ARG A 130 -5.36 -2.30 -2.36
C ARG A 130 -4.38 -2.15 -3.50
N PHE A 131 -4.83 -1.56 -4.60
CA PHE A 131 -3.99 -1.23 -5.73
C PHE A 131 -4.50 -0.01 -6.49
N LEU A 132 -3.62 0.57 -7.30
CA LEU A 132 -3.92 1.52 -8.35
C LEU A 132 -3.42 0.97 -9.68
N ALA A 133 -4.22 1.15 -10.72
CA ALA A 133 -3.87 0.85 -12.10
C ALA A 133 -3.97 2.12 -12.94
N SER A 134 -2.83 2.61 -13.45
CA SER A 134 -2.69 3.90 -14.11
C SER A 134 -2.54 3.73 -15.62
N LEU A 135 -3.31 4.48 -16.42
CA LEU A 135 -3.34 4.43 -17.88
C LEU A 135 -3.20 5.83 -18.47
N ASN A 136 -2.44 5.97 -19.55
CA ASN A 136 -2.38 7.22 -20.29
C ASN A 136 -3.61 7.28 -21.20
N VAL A 137 -4.35 8.39 -21.14
CA VAL A 137 -5.58 8.59 -21.93
C VAL A 137 -5.27 8.47 -23.44
N ALA A 138 -4.10 8.91 -23.88
CA ALA A 138 -3.69 8.84 -25.29
C ALA A 138 -3.61 7.40 -25.81
N ASP A 139 -3.25 6.43 -24.96
CA ASP A 139 -3.12 5.02 -25.35
C ASP A 139 -4.48 4.32 -25.47
N LEU A 140 -5.58 4.94 -25.01
CA LEU A 140 -6.95 4.38 -25.07
C LEU A 140 -7.69 4.69 -26.39
N GLY A 141 -7.15 5.62 -27.19
CA GLY A 141 -7.69 5.99 -28.50
C GLY A 141 -8.99 6.83 -28.46
N PRO A 142 -9.66 7.02 -29.61
CA PRO A 142 -10.76 7.99 -29.79
C PRO A 142 -12.01 7.78 -28.91
N GLN A 143 -12.14 6.60 -28.27
CA GLN A 143 -13.26 6.28 -27.38
C GLN A 143 -12.82 6.11 -25.92
N ALA A 144 -11.68 6.72 -25.53
CA ALA A 144 -11.10 6.60 -24.20
C ALA A 144 -12.12 6.85 -23.08
N VAL A 145 -12.86 7.96 -23.18
CA VAL A 145 -13.90 8.37 -22.22
C VAL A 145 -14.95 7.27 -22.06
N ASP A 146 -15.55 6.85 -23.19
CA ASP A 146 -16.66 5.89 -23.17
C ASP A 146 -16.24 4.52 -22.66
N ARG A 147 -15.04 4.07 -23.05
CA ARG A 147 -14.48 2.78 -22.62
C ARG A 147 -14.14 2.79 -21.13
N ALA A 148 -13.51 3.85 -20.63
CA ALA A 148 -13.20 3.98 -19.21
C ALA A 148 -14.47 4.06 -18.35
N LEU A 149 -15.45 4.88 -18.77
CA LEU A 149 -16.72 5.02 -18.06
C LEU A 149 -17.64 3.79 -18.18
N ALA A 150 -17.48 2.96 -19.21
CA ALA A 150 -18.16 1.67 -19.28
C ALA A 150 -17.72 0.75 -18.15
N ILE A 151 -16.40 0.66 -17.89
CA ILE A 151 -15.85 -0.13 -16.76
C ILE A 151 -16.41 0.35 -15.43
N THR A 152 -16.41 1.66 -15.18
CA THR A 152 -16.91 2.18 -13.91
C THR A 152 -18.41 1.95 -13.74
N ARG A 153 -19.19 1.96 -14.83
CA ARG A 153 -20.62 1.65 -14.82
C ARG A 153 -20.90 0.19 -14.50
N GLU A 154 -20.14 -0.73 -15.11
CA GLU A 154 -20.20 -2.16 -14.79
C GLU A 154 -19.88 -2.44 -13.30
N LEU A 155 -19.04 -1.59 -12.71
CA LEU A 155 -18.67 -1.66 -11.29
C LEU A 155 -19.58 -0.83 -10.38
N GLY A 156 -20.72 -0.36 -10.87
CA GLY A 156 -21.77 0.27 -10.05
C GLY A 156 -21.54 1.74 -9.73
N MET A 157 -20.70 2.46 -10.49
CA MET A 157 -20.54 3.91 -10.30
C MET A 157 -21.87 4.63 -10.60
N PRO A 158 -22.38 5.46 -9.69
CA PRO A 158 -23.66 6.17 -9.83
C PRO A 158 -23.75 7.07 -11.06
N ALA A 159 -24.96 7.26 -11.59
CA ALA A 159 -25.19 7.99 -12.85
C ALA A 159 -24.83 9.47 -12.78
N ASP A 160 -25.05 10.13 -11.64
CA ASP A 160 -24.64 11.51 -11.39
C ASP A 160 -23.12 11.64 -11.37
N ALA A 161 -22.42 10.75 -10.67
CA ALA A 161 -20.97 10.68 -10.69
C ALA A 161 -20.41 10.42 -12.11
N GLN A 162 -21.08 9.58 -12.91
CA GLN A 162 -20.71 9.30 -14.30
C GLN A 162 -20.80 10.55 -15.18
N ILE A 163 -21.87 11.34 -15.02
CA ILE A 163 -22.08 12.59 -15.74
C ILE A 163 -20.96 13.58 -15.37
N ASP A 164 -20.69 13.75 -14.08
CA ASP A 164 -19.66 14.66 -13.59
C ASP A 164 -18.25 14.23 -14.06
N ALA A 165 -17.92 12.94 -13.95
CA ALA A 165 -16.65 12.40 -14.43
C ALA A 165 -16.46 12.62 -15.93
N ARG A 166 -17.51 12.49 -16.73
CA ARG A 166 -17.46 12.75 -18.18
C ARG A 166 -17.15 14.21 -18.47
N GLN A 167 -17.73 15.15 -17.73
CA GLN A 167 -17.49 16.59 -17.92
C GLN A 167 -16.02 16.96 -17.65
N HIS A 168 -15.40 16.31 -16.67
CA HIS A 168 -14.00 16.56 -16.29
C HIS A 168 -12.99 15.73 -17.09
N PHE A 169 -13.41 14.70 -17.82
CA PHE A 169 -12.50 13.82 -18.55
C PHE A 169 -11.69 14.56 -19.63
N GLY A 170 -12.24 15.63 -20.21
CA GLY A 170 -11.56 16.39 -21.27
C GLY A 170 -10.22 16.99 -20.87
N THR A 171 -9.94 17.16 -19.57
CA THR A 171 -8.66 17.64 -19.05
C THR A 171 -7.75 16.51 -18.57
N ALA A 172 -8.22 15.27 -18.54
CA ALA A 172 -7.48 14.13 -18.04
C ALA A 172 -6.41 13.69 -19.06
N HIS A 173 -5.18 13.55 -18.56
CA HIS A 173 -4.06 12.96 -19.29
C HIS A 173 -3.77 11.53 -18.81
N CYS A 174 -4.02 11.25 -17.53
CA CYS A 174 -3.86 9.93 -16.94
C CYS A 174 -5.13 9.53 -16.16
N LEU A 175 -5.49 8.26 -16.24
CA LEU A 175 -6.59 7.65 -15.49
C LEU A 175 -6.02 6.69 -14.48
N HIS A 176 -6.54 6.70 -13.27
CA HIS A 176 -6.21 5.66 -12.29
C HIS A 176 -7.46 4.95 -11.83
N PHE A 177 -7.48 3.64 -11.99
CA PHE A 177 -8.48 2.78 -11.37
C PHE A 177 -7.96 2.30 -10.04
N GLY A 178 -8.72 2.57 -8.98
CA GLY A 178 -8.38 2.15 -7.63
C GLY A 178 -9.36 1.12 -7.07
N TYR A 179 -8.82 0.24 -6.25
CA TYR A 179 -9.58 -0.79 -5.54
C TYR A 179 -9.17 -0.83 -4.08
N GLU A 180 -10.14 -0.94 -3.18
CA GLU A 180 -9.91 -1.06 -1.74
C GLU A 180 -11.01 -1.87 -1.07
N VAL A 181 -10.60 -2.87 -0.27
CA VAL A 181 -11.50 -3.59 0.62
C VAL A 181 -11.57 -2.86 1.95
N ALA A 182 -12.76 -2.38 2.31
CA ALA A 182 -13.05 -1.78 3.61
C ALA A 182 -13.91 -2.73 4.44
N ALA A 183 -14.00 -2.49 5.76
CA ALA A 183 -14.83 -3.30 6.66
C ALA A 183 -16.32 -3.29 6.27
N ALA A 184 -16.79 -2.22 5.63
CA ALA A 184 -18.19 -2.03 5.24
C ALA A 184 -18.52 -2.48 3.81
N GLY A 185 -17.52 -2.86 3.01
CA GLY A 185 -17.73 -3.19 1.60
C GLY A 185 -16.50 -2.97 0.73
N VAL A 186 -16.74 -2.99 -0.58
CA VAL A 186 -15.72 -2.80 -1.61
C VAL A 186 -15.82 -1.39 -2.18
N LEU A 187 -14.73 -0.65 -2.11
CA LEU A 187 -14.61 0.68 -2.69
C LEU A 187 -13.86 0.61 -4.03
N CYS A 188 -14.49 1.11 -5.08
CA CYS A 188 -13.85 1.38 -6.35
C CYS A 188 -13.59 2.87 -6.51
N LYS A 189 -12.57 3.20 -7.31
CA LYS A 189 -12.13 4.57 -7.52
C LYS A 189 -11.77 4.80 -8.98
N LEU A 190 -12.10 5.99 -9.49
CA LEU A 190 -11.60 6.53 -10.75
C LEU A 190 -10.97 7.87 -10.46
N TYR A 191 -9.68 8.01 -10.76
CA TYR A 191 -8.94 9.26 -10.68
C TYR A 191 -8.73 9.78 -12.09
N LEU A 192 -9.06 11.06 -12.29
CA LEU A 192 -8.76 11.82 -13.48
C LEU A 192 -7.60 12.75 -13.14
N GLU A 193 -6.39 12.40 -13.57
CA GLU A 193 -5.20 13.24 -13.45
C GLU A 193 -5.08 14.12 -14.67
N ARG A 194 -4.99 15.43 -14.47
CA ARG A 194 -4.75 16.36 -15.59
C ARG A 194 -3.27 16.54 -15.87
N GLN A 195 -2.96 16.90 -17.12
CA GLN A 195 -1.66 17.48 -17.42
C GLN A 195 -1.65 18.95 -17.00
N VAL A 196 -0.73 19.31 -16.11
CA VAL A 196 -0.54 20.70 -15.67
C VAL A 196 0.49 21.36 -16.58
N PRO A 197 0.13 22.42 -17.31
CA PRO A 197 1.09 23.18 -18.11
C PRO A 197 2.23 23.76 -17.24
N ALA A 198 3.46 23.73 -17.76
CA ALA A 198 4.64 24.19 -17.02
C ALA A 198 4.56 25.68 -16.61
N ASP A 199 3.93 26.52 -17.43
CA ASP A 199 3.69 27.94 -17.11
C ASP A 199 2.69 28.11 -15.96
N GLU A 200 1.68 27.25 -15.88
CA GLU A 200 0.73 27.23 -14.77
C GLU A 200 1.40 26.79 -13.47
N ALA A 201 2.18 25.70 -13.52
CA ALA A 201 2.93 25.23 -12.36
C ALA A 201 3.96 26.26 -11.88
N ALA A 202 4.66 26.94 -12.81
CA ALA A 202 5.63 27.99 -12.47
C ALA A 202 4.97 29.22 -11.84
N ARG A 203 3.80 29.67 -12.35
CA ARG A 203 3.01 30.74 -11.73
C ARG A 203 2.58 30.37 -10.32
N ALA A 204 1.99 29.18 -10.15
CA ALA A 204 1.54 28.73 -8.83
C ALA A 204 2.69 28.60 -7.83
N ALA A 205 3.86 28.11 -8.27
CA ALA A 205 5.06 28.06 -7.42
C ALA A 205 5.53 29.45 -6.99
N ALA A 206 5.53 30.43 -7.90
CA ALA A 206 5.92 31.81 -7.60
C ALA A 206 4.96 32.47 -6.59
N ASP A 207 3.67 32.15 -6.68
CA ASP A 207 2.63 32.69 -5.80
C ASP A 207 2.44 31.88 -4.50
N GLY A 208 3.14 30.75 -4.35
CA GLY A 208 2.92 29.80 -3.24
C GLY A 208 1.51 29.18 -3.25
N ALA A 209 0.85 29.15 -4.41
CA ALA A 209 -0.50 28.66 -4.62
C ALA A 209 -0.51 27.16 -5.00
N SER A 210 -1.67 26.53 -4.87
CA SER A 210 -1.90 25.19 -5.42
C SER A 210 -2.55 25.24 -6.79
N VAL A 211 -2.40 24.13 -7.50
CA VAL A 211 -3.07 23.84 -8.75
C VAL A 211 -3.84 22.52 -8.61
N PRO A 212 -5.08 22.41 -9.09
CA PRO A 212 -5.78 21.12 -9.10
C PRO A 212 -4.93 20.11 -9.86
N LEU A 213 -4.85 18.84 -9.44
CA LEU A 213 -4.12 17.80 -10.17
C LEU A 213 -5.01 16.60 -10.45
N HIS A 214 -5.74 16.12 -9.43
CA HIS A 214 -6.67 15.01 -9.60
C HIS A 214 -8.09 15.36 -9.14
N LEU A 215 -9.05 14.77 -9.86
CA LEU A 215 -10.39 14.51 -9.34
C LEU A 215 -10.58 13.00 -9.18
N ALA A 216 -10.95 12.57 -7.98
CA ALA A 216 -11.17 11.16 -7.67
C ALA A 216 -12.61 10.89 -7.30
N TYR A 217 -13.27 10.06 -8.10
CA TYR A 217 -14.59 9.52 -7.84
C TYR A 217 -14.42 8.21 -7.07
N LYS A 218 -14.94 8.15 -5.85
CA LYS A 218 -14.86 6.96 -5.00
C LYS A 218 -16.28 6.50 -4.69
N TRP A 219 -16.59 5.24 -4.94
CA TRP A 219 -17.92 4.71 -4.67
C TRP A 219 -17.86 3.33 -4.05
N ASP A 220 -18.88 3.03 -3.25
CA ASP A 220 -19.15 1.72 -2.70
C ASP A 220 -19.96 0.90 -3.72
N MET A 221 -19.45 -0.28 -4.08
CA MET A 221 -20.05 -1.09 -5.15
C MET A 221 -21.44 -1.63 -4.81
N ASP A 222 -21.80 -1.74 -3.53
CA ASP A 222 -23.06 -2.34 -3.08
C ASP A 222 -24.15 -1.29 -2.88
N SER A 223 -23.81 -0.20 -2.19
CA SER A 223 -24.74 0.86 -1.84
C SER A 223 -24.83 1.98 -2.87
N GLY A 224 -23.85 2.08 -3.78
CA GLY A 224 -23.74 3.20 -4.73
C GLY A 224 -23.44 4.54 -4.04
N ARG A 225 -23.20 4.58 -2.73
CA ARG A 225 -22.76 5.81 -2.07
C ARG A 225 -21.41 6.22 -2.65
N HIS A 226 -21.27 7.50 -3.01
CA HIS A 226 -20.06 8.01 -3.62
C HIS A 226 -19.63 9.34 -3.04
N VAL A 227 -18.37 9.69 -3.28
CA VAL A 227 -17.77 10.98 -2.94
C VAL A 227 -16.78 11.38 -4.03
N VAL A 228 -16.70 12.68 -4.30
CA VAL A 228 -15.67 13.27 -5.16
C VAL A 228 -14.60 13.91 -4.28
N THR A 229 -13.34 13.56 -4.53
CA THR A 229 -12.19 14.10 -3.82
C THR A 229 -11.33 14.91 -4.76
N ARG A 230 -10.94 16.12 -4.35
CA ARG A 230 -9.99 16.96 -5.08
C ARG A 230 -8.59 16.81 -4.50
N TYR A 231 -7.59 16.77 -5.37
CA TYR A 231 -6.18 16.74 -5.04
C TYR A 231 -5.54 18.01 -5.60
N ASP A 232 -5.04 18.85 -4.73
CA ASP A 232 -4.43 20.13 -5.05
C ASP A 232 -2.91 20.00 -4.90
N TRP A 233 -2.17 20.11 -6.00
CA TRP A 233 -0.71 20.07 -6.03
C TRP A 233 -0.13 21.43 -5.67
N PHE A 234 0.87 21.46 -4.79
CA PHE A 234 1.64 22.66 -4.48
C PHE A 234 3.03 22.59 -5.13
N PRO A 235 3.18 23.13 -6.36
CA PRO A 235 4.47 23.10 -7.06
C PRO A 235 5.50 23.98 -6.35
N GLY A 236 6.76 23.54 -6.35
CA GLY A 236 7.90 24.35 -5.88
C GLY A 236 8.03 24.51 -4.36
N LEU A 237 7.24 23.80 -3.55
CA LEU A 237 7.44 23.83 -2.10
C LEU A 237 8.77 23.19 -1.70
N THR A 238 9.46 23.83 -0.76
CA THR A 238 10.63 23.24 -0.09
C THR A 238 10.19 22.18 0.91
N ALA A 239 11.09 21.26 1.29
CA ALA A 239 10.82 20.29 2.35
C ALA A 239 10.38 20.97 3.66
N GLN A 240 10.97 22.13 4.01
CA GLN A 240 10.55 22.89 5.19
C GLN A 240 9.11 23.41 5.06
N ALA A 241 8.73 23.93 3.89
CA ALA A 241 7.37 24.39 3.65
C ALA A 241 6.37 23.23 3.69
N ILE A 242 6.71 22.08 3.09
CA ILE A 242 5.88 20.87 3.16
C ILE A 242 5.72 20.42 4.62
N ALA A 243 6.80 20.39 5.42
CA ALA A 243 6.74 20.03 6.83
C ALA A 243 5.79 20.94 7.63
N ALA A 244 5.83 22.26 7.39
CA ALA A 244 4.91 23.20 8.02
C ALA A 244 3.44 22.94 7.66
N ARG A 245 3.17 22.57 6.40
CA ARG A 245 1.82 22.20 5.94
C ARG A 245 1.35 20.88 6.55
N LEU A 246 2.22 19.86 6.58
CA LEU A 246 1.95 18.59 7.25
C LEU A 246 1.60 18.82 8.73
N GLN A 247 2.35 19.68 9.43
CA GLN A 247 2.06 20.02 10.82
C GLN A 247 0.70 20.71 10.97
N ALA A 248 0.33 21.61 10.05
CA ALA A 248 -0.94 22.33 10.07
C ALA A 248 -2.16 21.43 9.77
N LEU A 249 -1.97 20.33 9.03
CA LEU A 249 -3.04 19.34 8.78
C LEU A 249 -3.44 18.58 10.05
N TYR A 250 -2.53 18.44 11.01
CA TYR A 250 -2.74 17.72 12.27
C TYR A 250 -2.92 18.72 13.41
N THR A 251 -4.15 19.17 13.60
CA THR A 251 -4.47 20.29 14.50
C THR A 251 -4.64 19.88 15.96
N SER A 252 -4.81 18.59 16.25
CA SER A 252 -5.02 18.09 17.61
C SER A 252 -3.72 17.54 18.21
N ALA A 253 -3.56 17.67 19.54
CA ALA A 253 -2.43 17.07 20.25
C ALA A 253 -2.41 15.53 20.12
N ALA A 254 -3.57 14.91 19.90
CA ALA A 254 -3.68 13.47 19.67
C ALA A 254 -3.05 13.04 18.33
N ASP A 255 -2.91 13.98 17.38
CA ASP A 255 -2.33 13.73 16.06
C ASP A 255 -0.83 14.05 15.97
N ALA A 256 -0.21 14.51 17.06
CA ALA A 256 1.19 14.93 17.07
C ALA A 256 2.15 13.83 16.60
N GLU A 257 1.89 12.58 16.98
CA GLU A 257 2.70 11.44 16.53
C GLU A 257 2.51 11.15 15.04
N ALA A 258 1.29 11.28 14.51
CA ALA A 258 1.04 11.16 13.07
C ALA A 258 1.76 12.26 12.28
N ALA A 259 1.72 13.50 12.78
CA ALA A 259 2.48 14.61 12.18
C ALA A 259 3.98 14.31 12.17
N GLY A 260 4.53 13.86 13.31
CA GLY A 260 5.94 13.49 13.42
C GLY A 260 6.34 12.39 12.44
N ILE A 261 5.54 11.34 12.31
CA ILE A 261 5.76 10.26 11.34
C ILE A 261 5.81 10.79 9.90
N ALA A 262 4.88 11.68 9.52
CA ALA A 262 4.82 12.25 8.18
C ALA A 262 6.04 13.14 7.89
N ILE A 263 6.43 13.98 8.85
CA ILE A 263 7.58 14.90 8.75
C ILE A 263 8.91 14.12 8.69
N ASP A 264 9.05 13.04 9.46
CA ASP A 264 10.26 12.21 9.42
C ASP A 264 10.37 11.43 8.10
N SER A 265 9.23 10.97 7.56
CA SER A 265 9.17 10.35 6.23
C SER A 265 9.57 11.35 5.13
N LEU A 266 9.08 12.59 5.21
CA LEU A 266 9.50 13.68 4.33
C LEU A 266 10.99 13.98 4.47
N SER A 267 11.51 14.04 5.70
CA SER A 267 12.93 14.32 5.95
C SER A 267 13.83 13.23 5.36
N LEU A 268 13.43 11.96 5.46
CA LEU A 268 14.11 10.84 4.82
C LEU A 268 14.19 11.02 3.30
N ALA A 269 13.09 11.46 2.68
CA ALA A 269 13.03 11.70 1.23
C ALA A 269 13.85 12.92 0.80
N ALA A 270 13.73 14.02 1.53
CA ALA A 270 14.43 15.28 1.28
C ALA A 270 15.97 15.13 1.41
N ALA A 271 16.44 14.13 2.16
CA ALA A 271 17.86 13.78 2.22
C ALA A 271 18.38 13.13 0.92
N ARG A 272 17.50 12.65 0.04
CA ARG A 272 17.85 11.96 -1.21
C ARG A 272 17.53 12.77 -2.47
N THR A 273 16.53 13.64 -2.41
CA THR A 273 16.08 14.43 -3.56
C THR A 273 15.57 15.81 -3.16
N THR A 274 15.67 16.75 -4.09
CA THR A 274 15.01 18.07 -4.01
C THR A 274 13.70 18.11 -4.81
N SER A 275 13.44 17.10 -5.64
CA SER A 275 12.20 16.93 -6.39
C SER A 275 11.17 16.24 -5.49
N LEU A 276 10.35 17.05 -4.81
CA LEU A 276 9.27 16.57 -3.95
C LEU A 276 7.94 17.06 -4.51
N GLN A 277 7.00 16.15 -4.70
CA GLN A 277 5.63 16.48 -5.08
C GLN A 277 4.72 16.22 -3.88
N TYR A 278 4.06 17.29 -3.43
CA TYR A 278 3.14 17.29 -2.29
C TYR A 278 1.75 17.73 -2.74
N LEU A 279 0.74 16.93 -2.37
CA LEU A 279 -0.66 17.19 -2.64
C LEU A 279 -1.42 17.35 -1.33
N GLU A 280 -2.38 18.27 -1.31
CA GLU A 280 -3.43 18.29 -0.29
C GLU A 280 -4.73 17.76 -0.88
N VAL A 281 -5.45 17.01 -0.05
CA VAL A 281 -6.57 16.18 -0.47
C VAL A 281 -7.79 16.56 0.35
N HIS A 282 -8.81 17.04 -0.36
CA HIS A 282 -10.00 17.62 0.24
C HIS A 282 -11.27 16.99 -0.34
N GLU A 283 -12.26 16.78 0.52
CA GLU A 283 -13.63 16.43 0.14
C GLU A 283 -14.52 17.61 0.57
N PRO A 284 -15.13 18.36 -0.38
CA PRO A 284 -15.81 19.63 -0.10
C PRO A 284 -16.85 19.56 1.03
N ASP A 285 -17.46 18.39 1.24
CA ASP A 285 -18.67 18.25 2.05
C ASP A 285 -18.45 17.56 3.40
N ASN A 286 -17.23 17.13 3.78
CA ASN A 286 -17.10 16.25 4.94
C ASN A 286 -15.87 16.42 5.85
N GLY A 287 -15.18 17.56 5.75
CA GLY A 287 -14.12 17.93 6.69
C GLY A 287 -12.92 16.97 6.73
N ARG A 288 -12.82 16.04 5.76
CA ARG A 288 -11.63 15.20 5.59
C ARG A 288 -10.50 16.07 5.05
N HIS A 289 -9.37 16.01 5.74
CA HIS A 289 -8.13 16.66 5.32
C HIS A 289 -7.00 15.62 5.34
N SER A 290 -6.28 15.53 4.24
CA SER A 290 -5.18 14.59 4.10
C SER A 290 -4.17 15.10 3.08
N PHE A 291 -3.02 14.44 3.02
CA PHE A 291 -1.97 14.72 2.06
C PHE A 291 -1.60 13.46 1.27
N ASP A 292 -0.90 13.68 0.17
CA ASP A 292 -0.14 12.67 -0.54
C ASP A 292 1.25 13.22 -0.85
N LEU A 293 2.29 12.43 -0.55
CA LEU A 293 3.68 12.75 -0.82
C LEU A 293 4.22 11.71 -1.79
N ASN A 294 4.62 12.15 -2.97
CA ASN A 294 5.33 11.32 -3.95
C ASN A 294 6.80 11.19 -3.54
N LEU A 295 7.27 9.95 -3.49
CA LEU A 295 8.58 9.54 -2.97
C LEU A 295 9.43 8.79 -4.00
N TYR A 296 8.95 8.65 -5.24
CA TYR A 296 9.66 7.90 -6.28
C TYR A 296 11.06 8.46 -6.56
N ASP A 297 11.19 9.79 -6.67
CA ASP A 297 12.46 10.45 -6.95
C ASP A 297 13.48 10.33 -5.81
N ALA A 298 13.05 9.91 -4.61
CA ALA A 298 13.94 9.69 -3.48
C ALA A 298 14.66 8.32 -3.54
N ASP A 299 14.28 7.45 -4.48
CA ASP A 299 14.81 6.08 -4.65
C ASP A 299 14.83 5.29 -3.34
N LEU A 300 13.77 5.43 -2.55
CA LEU A 300 13.59 4.74 -1.29
C LEU A 300 12.93 3.37 -1.52
N THR A 301 13.20 2.44 -0.61
CA THR A 301 12.48 1.18 -0.50
C THR A 301 11.53 1.20 0.69
N VAL A 302 10.57 0.27 0.75
CA VAL A 302 9.70 0.13 1.93
C VAL A 302 10.52 -0.17 3.20
N ARG A 303 11.70 -0.81 3.07
CA ARG A 303 12.63 -1.03 4.18
C ARG A 303 13.12 0.26 4.79
N ASP A 304 13.41 1.29 3.99
CA ASP A 304 13.92 2.56 4.49
C ASP A 304 12.87 3.28 5.35
N LEU A 305 11.57 3.03 5.08
CA LEU A 305 10.47 3.54 5.87
C LEU A 305 10.24 2.75 7.19
N LEU A 306 10.99 1.68 7.46
CA LEU A 306 10.71 0.77 8.59
C LEU A 306 10.58 1.47 9.96
N PRO A 307 11.43 2.44 10.35
CA PRO A 307 11.26 3.14 11.62
C PRO A 307 9.88 3.82 11.73
N MET A 308 9.43 4.46 10.65
CA MET A 308 8.13 5.11 10.57
C MET A 308 7.00 4.09 10.56
N LEU A 309 7.15 2.95 9.85
CA LEU A 309 6.15 1.88 9.84
C LEU A 309 5.92 1.25 11.21
N LEU A 310 6.98 1.11 12.03
CA LEU A 310 6.87 0.61 13.41
C LEU A 310 6.12 1.62 14.29
N ARG A 311 6.38 2.91 14.13
CA ARG A 311 5.63 3.97 14.82
C ARG A 311 4.17 4.01 14.39
N MET A 312 3.87 3.87 13.10
CA MET A 312 2.48 3.77 12.60
C MET A 312 1.77 2.53 13.16
N ARG A 313 2.48 1.39 13.27
CA ARG A 313 1.96 0.17 13.90
C ARG A 313 1.55 0.45 15.34
N ASP A 314 2.42 1.08 16.12
CA ASP A 314 2.19 1.36 17.54
C ASP A 314 1.07 2.39 17.72
N LEU A 315 1.06 3.46 16.92
CA LEU A 315 0.03 4.49 16.89
C LEU A 315 -1.38 3.90 16.69
N TYR A 316 -1.53 2.88 15.86
CA TYR A 316 -2.82 2.27 15.55
C TYR A 316 -3.07 0.91 16.22
N GLY A 317 -2.19 0.47 17.14
CA GLY A 317 -2.35 -0.79 17.84
C GLY A 317 -2.36 -2.03 16.92
N ILE A 318 -1.63 -1.97 15.80
CA ILE A 318 -1.56 -3.09 14.85
C ILE A 318 -0.72 -4.22 15.45
N ARG A 319 -1.23 -5.46 15.40
CA ARG A 319 -0.51 -6.62 15.96
C ARG A 319 0.87 -6.79 15.30
N PRO A 320 1.96 -6.97 16.08
CA PRO A 320 3.32 -7.07 15.54
C PRO A 320 3.48 -8.09 14.42
N GLY A 321 2.92 -9.30 14.59
CA GLY A 321 3.00 -10.36 13.58
C GLY A 321 2.31 -10.03 12.25
N GLN A 322 1.25 -9.22 12.25
CA GLN A 322 0.59 -8.80 11.01
C GLN A 322 1.42 -7.79 10.22
N MET A 323 2.04 -6.83 10.91
CA MET A 323 2.93 -5.85 10.28
C MET A 323 4.18 -6.52 9.73
N GLN A 324 4.82 -7.38 10.54
CA GLN A 324 6.05 -8.06 10.15
C GLN A 324 5.87 -8.91 8.89
N ALA A 325 4.79 -9.70 8.83
CA ALA A 325 4.49 -10.55 7.68
C ALA A 325 4.31 -9.73 6.39
N LEU A 326 3.68 -8.56 6.46
CA LEU A 326 3.55 -7.66 5.31
C LEU A 326 4.91 -7.06 4.92
N VAL A 327 5.63 -6.48 5.88
CA VAL A 327 6.92 -5.83 5.63
C VAL A 327 7.92 -6.82 5.01
N ASP A 328 8.00 -8.05 5.50
CA ASP A 328 8.91 -9.06 4.96
C ASP A 328 8.67 -9.36 3.48
N GLN A 329 7.43 -9.25 3.03
CA GLN A 329 7.05 -9.47 1.63
C GLN A 329 7.41 -8.28 0.72
N VAL A 330 7.39 -7.07 1.26
CA VAL A 330 7.42 -5.84 0.44
C VAL A 330 8.62 -4.94 0.71
N ARG A 331 9.43 -5.22 1.74
CA ARG A 331 10.56 -4.38 2.19
C ARG A 331 11.54 -4.00 1.09
N ALA A 332 11.77 -4.88 0.12
CA ALA A 332 12.71 -4.65 -0.98
C ALA A 332 12.08 -3.94 -2.19
N ARG A 333 10.78 -3.61 -2.14
CA ARG A 333 10.08 -2.90 -3.21
C ARG A 333 10.34 -1.40 -3.09
N ALA A 334 10.42 -0.73 -4.24
CA ALA A 334 10.46 0.72 -4.30
C ALA A 334 9.25 1.32 -3.58
N LEU A 335 9.49 2.36 -2.79
CA LEU A 335 8.47 3.16 -2.13
C LEU A 335 7.98 4.22 -3.11
N GLY A 336 6.67 4.27 -3.31
CA GLY A 336 6.05 5.19 -4.26
C GLY A 336 5.51 6.44 -3.59
N HIS A 337 4.51 6.27 -2.73
CA HIS A 337 3.84 7.39 -2.08
C HIS A 337 3.61 7.10 -0.59
N LEU A 338 3.60 8.17 0.19
CA LEU A 338 3.04 8.19 1.53
C LEU A 338 1.86 9.17 1.54
N ALA A 339 0.66 8.66 1.80
CA ALA A 339 -0.51 9.49 2.04
C ALA A 339 -0.94 9.35 3.50
N GLY A 340 -1.40 10.43 4.12
CA GLY A 340 -1.88 10.40 5.50
C GLY A 340 -2.83 11.53 5.79
N GLY A 341 -3.47 11.50 6.96
CA GLY A 341 -4.35 12.57 7.41
C GLY A 341 -5.47 12.07 8.28
N VAL A 342 -6.51 12.88 8.41
CA VAL A 342 -7.64 12.65 9.31
C VAL A 342 -8.90 12.41 8.49
N HIS A 343 -9.57 11.28 8.75
CA HIS A 343 -10.86 10.97 8.14
C HIS A 343 -12.00 11.82 8.76
N ARG A 344 -13.16 11.80 8.11
CA ARG A 344 -14.41 12.48 8.55
C ARG A 344 -14.88 12.12 9.98
N ASP A 345 -14.43 10.98 10.50
CA ASP A 345 -14.74 10.51 11.86
C ASP A 345 -13.69 10.96 12.89
N GLY A 346 -12.76 11.84 12.48
CA GLY A 346 -11.66 12.32 13.30
C GLY A 346 -10.52 11.32 13.47
N ARG A 347 -10.54 10.16 12.77
CA ARG A 347 -9.51 9.14 12.93
C ARG A 347 -8.40 9.27 11.90
N GLY A 348 -7.16 9.22 12.37
CA GLY A 348 -5.97 9.22 11.52
C GLY A 348 -5.82 7.95 10.68
N PHE A 349 -5.14 8.07 9.54
CA PHE A 349 -4.69 6.94 8.73
C PHE A 349 -3.38 7.25 8.01
N PHE A 350 -2.69 6.18 7.59
CA PHE A 350 -1.61 6.23 6.59
C PHE A 350 -1.86 5.22 5.47
N ASN A 351 -1.56 5.60 4.23
CA ASN A 351 -1.44 4.71 3.09
C ASN A 351 0.00 4.73 2.59
N VAL A 352 0.57 3.55 2.38
CA VAL A 352 1.90 3.38 1.82
C VAL A 352 1.75 2.68 0.48
N TYR A 353 2.18 3.34 -0.59
CA TYR A 353 2.16 2.82 -1.95
C TYR A 353 3.55 2.35 -2.35
N TYR A 354 3.64 1.22 -3.04
CA TYR A 354 4.92 0.58 -3.32
C TYR A 354 4.86 -0.32 -4.54
N GLY A 355 6.05 -0.58 -5.08
CA GLY A 355 6.29 -1.62 -6.07
C GLY A 355 5.50 -1.38 -7.36
N VAL A 356 5.48 -0.13 -7.86
CA VAL A 356 4.99 0.12 -9.21
C VAL A 356 5.67 -0.85 -10.18
N THR A 357 4.84 -1.48 -10.97
CA THR A 357 5.24 -2.39 -12.04
C THR A 357 4.45 -2.00 -13.26
N GLY A 358 5.03 -2.04 -14.45
CA GLY A 358 4.32 -1.62 -15.64
C GLY A 358 5.17 -1.75 -16.89
N TYR A 359 4.54 -1.56 -18.04
CA TYR A 359 5.25 -1.59 -19.31
C TYR A 359 6.27 -0.44 -19.37
N PRO A 360 7.51 -0.68 -19.86
CA PRO A 360 8.62 0.28 -19.81
C PRO A 360 8.40 1.61 -20.56
N ARG A 361 7.27 1.79 -21.26
CA ARG A 361 6.94 3.00 -22.03
C ARG A 361 6.05 4.02 -21.30
N PHE A 362 5.55 3.71 -20.11
CA PHE A 362 4.62 4.61 -19.41
C PHE A 362 5.34 5.80 -18.74
N ALA A 363 6.42 5.53 -18.00
CA ALA A 363 7.15 6.56 -17.24
C ALA A 363 7.82 7.62 -18.15
N ALA A 364 8.25 7.23 -19.36
CA ALA A 364 8.91 8.12 -20.31
C ALA A 364 7.98 9.19 -20.92
N ARG A 365 6.66 9.11 -20.70
CA ARG A 365 5.65 10.02 -21.26
C ARG A 365 4.91 10.85 -20.20
N LEU A 366 5.26 10.70 -18.93
CA LEU A 366 4.75 11.56 -17.84
C LEU A 366 5.67 12.76 -17.57
N GLY A 367 6.71 12.95 -18.40
CA GLY A 367 7.69 14.02 -18.28
C GLY A 367 7.12 15.41 -18.40
#